data_AF-A0A4P5Y5C7-F1
#
_entry.id   AF-A0A4P5Y5C7-F1
#
_cell.length_a   1.000
_cell.length_b   1.000
_cell.length_c   1.000
_cell.angle_alpha   90.00
_cell.angle_beta   90.00
_cell.angle_gamma   90.00
#
_symmetry.space_group_name_H-M   'P 1'
#
loop_
_entity.id
_entity.type
_entity.pdbx_description
1 polymer ?
#
loop_
_entity_poly.entity_id
_entity_poly.type
_entity_poly.pdbx_seq_one_letter_code
_entity_poly.pdbx_strand_id
1 'polypeptide(L)'
;MLVFPGKEIHIDGQPTTLYHYCFEWGQKTVAIALGYGSIYNHSYSPNARYDDITQRTKVFSAIQDIQLGEEITINYNGDPDNNSPMEFDVL
;
A
#
# COMPACT_ATOMS: atom_id res chain seq x y z
N MET A 1 7.85 -10.07 -2.59
CA MET A 1 7.88 -9.04 -1.53
C MET A 1 9.09 -9.23 -0.63
N LEU A 2 9.59 -8.15 -0.04
CA LEU A 2 10.57 -8.20 1.06
C LEU A 2 9.79 -8.10 2.38
N VAL A 3 9.88 -9.10 3.26
CA VAL A 3 9.13 -9.15 4.55
C VAL A 3 10.11 -9.05 5.70
N PHE A 4 9.82 -8.16 6.66
CA PHE A 4 10.71 -7.89 7.78
C PHE A 4 9.92 -7.38 9.02
N PRO A 5 10.51 -7.40 10.23
CA PRO A 5 9.86 -6.92 11.44
C PRO A 5 9.38 -5.46 11.33
N GLY A 6 8.14 -5.18 11.78
CA GLY A 6 7.57 -3.82 11.74
C GLY A 6 8.33 -2.80 12.60
N LYS A 7 9.16 -3.26 13.54
CA LYS A 7 10.05 -2.36 14.30
C LYS A 7 11.14 -1.72 13.43
N GLU A 8 11.47 -2.28 12.27
CA GLU A 8 12.56 -1.77 11.42
C GLU A 8 12.14 -0.57 10.56
N ILE A 9 10.84 -0.33 10.39
CA ILE A 9 10.35 0.89 9.74
C ILE A 9 10.27 2.09 10.69
N HIS A 10 10.69 1.92 11.95
CA HIS A 10 10.81 2.99 12.94
C HIS A 10 12.24 3.05 13.49
N ILE A 11 12.77 4.26 13.65
CA ILE A 11 14.06 4.51 14.33
C ILE A 11 13.79 5.56 15.41
N ASP A 12 14.16 5.27 16.65
CA ASP A 12 13.92 6.15 17.82
C ASP A 12 12.46 6.60 17.98
N GLY A 13 11.52 5.74 17.60
CA GLY A 13 10.08 6.02 17.66
C GLY A 13 9.54 6.88 16.51
N GLN A 14 10.37 7.24 15.54
CA GLN A 14 9.97 8.01 14.36
C GLN A 14 9.86 7.11 13.12
N PRO A 15 8.89 7.35 12.22
CA PRO A 15 8.77 6.60 10.97
C PRO A 15 9.98 6.87 10.07
N THR A 16 10.52 5.82 9.46
CA THR A 16 11.54 5.91 8.42
C THR A 16 10.89 6.22 7.08
N THR A 17 11.67 6.60 6.06
CA THR A 17 11.15 6.73 4.68
C THR A 17 10.47 5.45 4.18
N LEU A 18 10.95 4.26 4.59
CA LEU A 18 10.34 2.99 4.19
C LEU A 18 8.94 2.77 4.78
N TYR A 19 8.59 3.43 5.89
CA TYR A 19 7.27 3.35 6.51
C TYR A 19 6.16 3.63 5.49
N HIS A 20 6.33 4.66 4.65
CA HIS A 20 5.33 5.11 3.68
C HIS A 20 5.11 4.15 2.49
N TYR A 21 5.93 3.11 2.37
CA TYR A 21 5.92 2.16 1.26
C TYR A 21 5.60 0.72 1.70
N CYS A 22 5.38 0.52 3.00
CA CYS A 22 5.17 -0.79 3.58
C CYS A 22 3.69 -1.10 3.74
N PHE A 23 3.35 -2.38 3.52
CA PHE A 23 2.07 -2.94 3.87
C PHE A 23 2.20 -3.74 5.17
N GLU A 24 1.15 -3.77 5.97
CA GLU A 24 1.04 -4.77 7.03
C GLU A 24 1.07 -6.18 6.43
N TRP A 25 1.77 -7.10 7.09
CA TRP A 25 1.88 -8.48 6.61
C TRP A 25 1.91 -9.43 7.80
N GLY A 26 0.79 -10.06 8.13
CA GLY A 26 0.70 -10.97 9.28
C GLY A 26 0.90 -10.25 10.62
N GLN A 27 1.46 -10.94 11.62
CA GLN A 27 1.62 -10.37 12.96
C GLN A 27 3.00 -9.72 13.15
N LYS A 28 3.00 -8.42 13.47
CA LYS A 28 4.22 -7.63 13.80
C LYS A 28 5.27 -7.57 12.69
N THR A 29 4.91 -7.92 11.46
CA THR A 29 5.76 -7.82 10.28
C THR A 29 5.13 -6.91 9.25
N VAL A 30 5.98 -6.31 8.44
CA VAL A 30 5.60 -5.47 7.30
C VAL A 30 6.27 -6.00 6.04
N ALA A 31 5.72 -5.61 4.90
CA ALA A 31 6.22 -6.03 3.60
C ALA A 31 6.35 -4.85 2.65
N ILE A 32 7.48 -4.80 1.94
CA ILE A 32 7.62 -3.97 0.73
C ILE A 32 7.25 -4.82 -0.47
N ALA A 33 6.28 -4.33 -1.24
CA ALA A 33 5.88 -4.90 -2.50
C ALA A 33 6.80 -4.40 -3.61
N LEU A 34 7.83 -5.20 -3.91
CA LEU A 34 8.75 -4.97 -5.02
C LEU A 34 8.03 -4.96 -6.38
N GLY A 35 8.76 -4.65 -7.46
CA GLY A 35 8.13 -4.34 -8.74
C GLY A 35 7.40 -3.00 -8.63
N TYR A 36 6.14 -2.96 -9.03
CA TYR A 36 5.31 -1.74 -8.94
C TYR A 36 4.44 -1.66 -7.67
N GLY A 37 4.48 -2.66 -6.79
CA GLY A 37 3.45 -2.78 -5.74
C GLY A 37 3.49 -1.68 -4.67
N SER A 38 4.67 -1.17 -4.34
CA SER A 38 4.87 -0.11 -3.34
C SER A 38 5.04 1.28 -3.97
N ILE A 39 4.64 1.50 -5.23
CA ILE A 39 4.75 2.83 -5.86
C ILE A 39 3.41 3.46 -6.25
N TYR A 40 2.30 2.73 -6.13
CA TYR A 40 0.97 3.27 -6.40
C TYR A 40 0.57 4.22 -5.27
N ASN A 41 0.13 5.43 -5.63
CA ASN A 41 -0.28 6.44 -4.66
C ASN A 41 -1.65 6.15 -4.08
N HIS A 42 -1.94 6.87 -2.98
CA HIS A 42 -3.22 6.80 -2.29
C HIS A 42 -4.31 7.63 -2.97
N SER A 43 -5.53 7.09 -3.06
CA SER A 43 -6.75 7.84 -3.31
C SER A 43 -7.92 7.25 -2.49
N TYR A 44 -8.84 8.11 -2.03
CA TYR A 44 -10.14 7.71 -1.46
C TYR A 44 -11.17 7.33 -2.54
N SER A 45 -10.85 7.57 -3.81
CA SER A 45 -11.59 7.09 -4.97
C SER A 45 -10.63 6.34 -5.90
N PRO A 46 -10.08 5.19 -5.44
CA PRO A 46 -9.06 4.46 -6.17
C PRO A 46 -9.63 3.82 -7.43
N ASN A 47 -8.77 3.58 -8.42
CA ASN A 47 -9.12 2.82 -9.63
C ASN A 47 -8.53 1.39 -9.63
N ALA A 48 -7.74 1.04 -8.62
CA ALA A 48 -7.26 -0.30 -8.36
C ALA A 48 -7.38 -0.70 -6.88
N ARG A 49 -7.45 -2.02 -6.64
CA ARG A 49 -7.36 -2.65 -5.31
C ARG A 49 -6.16 -3.57 -5.25
N TYR A 50 -5.74 -3.93 -4.04
CA TYR A 50 -4.75 -4.97 -3.83
C TYR A 50 -5.27 -6.09 -2.93
N ASP A 51 -4.78 -7.29 -3.18
CA ASP A 51 -5.12 -8.49 -2.42
C ASP A 51 -3.86 -9.28 -2.08
N ASP A 52 -3.83 -9.80 -0.86
CA ASP A 52 -2.81 -10.74 -0.41
C ASP A 52 -3.20 -12.14 -0.86
N ILE A 53 -2.40 -12.73 -1.74
CA ILE A 53 -2.58 -14.11 -2.17
C ILE A 53 -1.50 -15.00 -1.56
N THR A 54 -1.54 -16.29 -1.90
CA THR A 54 -0.56 -17.26 -1.40
C THR A 54 0.88 -16.90 -1.83
N GLN A 55 1.86 -17.39 -1.08
CA GLN A 55 3.30 -17.28 -1.40
C GLN A 55 3.90 -15.85 -1.40
N ARG A 56 3.48 -14.95 -0.50
CA ARG A 56 4.08 -13.59 -0.37
C ARG A 56 3.98 -12.79 -1.67
N THR A 57 2.79 -12.80 -2.25
CA THR A 57 2.46 -12.06 -3.47
C THR A 57 1.29 -11.13 -3.21
N LYS A 58 1.41 -9.88 -3.69
CA LYS A 58 0.30 -8.94 -3.80
C LYS A 58 -0.17 -8.90 -5.24
N VAL A 59 -1.47 -9.01 -5.43
CA VAL A 59 -2.12 -8.83 -6.73
C VAL A 59 -2.78 -7.46 -6.71
N PHE A 60 -2.49 -6.65 -7.72
CA PHE A 60 -3.14 -5.36 -7.95
C PHE A 60 -4.10 -5.54 -9.12
N SER A 61 -5.38 -5.25 -8.90
CA SER A 61 -6.43 -5.42 -9.91
C SER A 61 -7.19 -4.12 -10.10
N ALA A 62 -7.43 -3.74 -11.35
CA ALA A 62 -8.32 -2.63 -11.68
C ALA A 62 -9.74 -2.93 -11.18
N ILE A 63 -10.40 -1.93 -10.61
CA ILE A 63 -11.82 -2.00 -10.19
C ILE A 63 -12.75 -1.17 -11.08
N GLN A 64 -12.16 -0.44 -12.03
CA GLN A 64 -12.83 0.28 -13.10
C GLN A 64 -11.91 0.34 -14.34
N ASP A 65 -12.44 0.78 -15.47
CA ASP A 65 -11.63 1.01 -16.67
C ASP A 65 -10.62 2.14 -16.42
N ILE A 66 -9.34 1.90 -16.73
CA ILE A 66 -8.24 2.86 -16.56
C ILE A 66 -7.83 3.39 -17.93
N GLN A 67 -7.94 4.69 -18.13
CA GLN A 67 -7.61 5.32 -19.42
C GLN A 67 -6.11 5.52 -19.62
N LEU A 68 -5.69 5.72 -20.87
CA LEU A 68 -4.29 6.03 -21.18
C LEU A 68 -3.87 7.33 -20.47
N GLY A 69 -2.83 7.24 -19.64
CA GLY A 69 -2.30 8.37 -18.88
C GLY A 69 -3.00 8.63 -17.54
N GLU A 70 -4.05 7.86 -17.21
CA GLU A 70 -4.64 7.88 -15.87
C GLU A 70 -3.70 7.23 -14.85
N GLU A 71 -3.53 7.87 -13.70
CA GLU A 71 -2.71 7.34 -12.62
C GLU A 71 -3.39 6.15 -11.96
N ILE A 72 -2.64 5.06 -11.73
CA ILE A 72 -3.14 3.94 -10.94
C ILE A 72 -2.99 4.29 -9.46
N THR A 73 -4.12 4.36 -8.77
CA THR A 73 -4.19 4.66 -7.34
C THR A 73 -4.88 3.55 -6.57
N ILE A 74 -4.48 3.38 -5.31
CA ILE A 74 -5.02 2.39 -4.38
C ILE A 74 -5.50 3.09 -3.10
N ASN A 75 -6.35 2.43 -2.31
CA ASN A 75 -6.67 2.90 -0.97
C ASN A 75 -5.68 2.29 0.05
N TYR A 76 -4.93 3.13 0.78
CA TYR A 76 -3.95 2.66 1.77
C TYR A 76 -4.62 2.06 3.02
N ASN A 77 -5.91 2.34 3.24
CA ASN A 77 -6.72 1.65 4.24
C ASN A 77 -7.07 0.20 3.85
N GLY A 78 -6.64 -0.26 2.65
CA GLY A 78 -6.83 -1.60 2.13
C GLY A 78 -8.20 -1.85 1.48
N ASP A 79 -9.27 -1.40 2.12
CA ASP A 79 -10.61 -1.42 1.55
C ASP A 79 -10.82 -0.19 0.64
N PRO A 80 -11.17 -0.36 -0.65
CA PRO A 80 -11.43 0.74 -1.57
C PRO A 80 -12.45 1.77 -1.05
N ASP A 81 -13.44 1.34 -0.26
CA ASP A 81 -14.53 2.20 0.24
C ASP A 81 -14.21 2.84 1.61
N ASN A 82 -13.04 2.56 2.19
CA ASN A 82 -12.67 3.07 3.50
C ASN A 82 -12.10 4.50 3.44
N ASN A 83 -12.87 5.43 3.98
CA ASN A 83 -12.56 6.87 4.05
C ASN A 83 -11.99 7.32 5.40
N SER A 84 -11.35 6.41 6.14
CA SER A 84 -10.65 6.77 7.38
C SER A 84 -9.51 7.74 7.08
N PRO A 85 -9.36 8.81 7.87
CA PRO A 85 -8.37 9.85 7.60
C PRO A 85 -6.94 9.30 7.69
N MET A 86 -6.13 9.63 6.70
CA MET A 86 -4.68 9.38 6.71
C MET A 86 -3.92 10.55 7.37
N GLU A 87 -2.73 10.27 7.89
CA GLU A 87 -1.85 11.26 8.55
C GLU A 87 -1.15 12.22 7.58
N PHE A 88 -1.50 12.19 6.30
CA PHE A 88 -0.93 13.01 5.24
C PHE A 88 -2.02 13.54 4.31
N ASP A 89 -1.72 14.66 3.65
CA ASP A 89 -2.60 15.24 2.66
C ASP A 89 -2.70 14.36 1.41
N VAL A 90 -3.93 14.13 0.94
CA VAL A 90 -4.20 13.44 -0.31
C VAL A 90 -4.30 14.49 -1.42
N LEU A 91 -3.67 14.21 -2.56
CA LEU A 91 -3.71 15.07 -3.75
C LEU A 91 -5.11 15.14 -4.36
#